data_AF-Q12XY1-F1
#
_entry.id   AF-Q12XY1-F1
#
_cell.length_a   1.000
_cell.length_b   1.000
_cell.length_c   1.000
_cell.angle_alpha   90.00
_cell.angle_beta   90.00
_cell.angle_gamma   90.00
#
_symmetry.space_group_name_H-M   'P 1'
#
loop_
_entity.id
_entity.type
_entity.pdbx_description
1 polymer ?
#
loop_
_entity_poly.entity_id
_entity_poly.type
_entity_poly.pdbx_seq_one_letter_code
_entity_poly.pdbx_strand_id
1 'polypeptide(L)'
;MLDRLIPQQKATSTRLGGLLILVGETMFLFSLLNFLMITRIQYYSSNDTLFRTLFPEYTFFLVGMIVVAFIGMWLTYVYIFPSKQKFSQEQAIKDGRSPMYDKLVQMHEEMHQMQSTIDDLQEQVGTLTRDK
;
A
#
# COMPACT_ATOMS: atom_id res chain seq x y z
N MET A 1 3.21 -4.11 30.91
CA MET A 1 3.72 -2.75 31.23
C MET A 1 4.71 -2.21 30.18
N LEU A 2 5.30 -3.06 29.32
CA LEU A 2 6.19 -2.61 28.23
C LEU A 2 5.46 -2.06 27.00
N ASP A 3 4.16 -2.33 26.82
CA ASP A 3 3.37 -1.88 25.66
C ASP A 3 3.11 -0.36 25.63
N ARG A 4 3.38 0.33 26.74
CA ARG A 4 3.22 1.79 26.86
C ARG A 4 4.47 2.57 26.41
N LEU A 5 5.59 1.87 26.19
CA LEU A 5 6.89 2.45 25.84
C LEU A 5 7.20 2.42 24.34
N ILE A 6 6.45 1.64 23.55
CA ILE A 6 6.62 1.59 22.10
C ILE A 6 5.59 2.54 21.48
N PRO A 7 5.99 3.71 20.96
CA PRO A 7 5.05 4.63 20.33
C PRO A 7 4.39 3.92 19.15
N GLN A 8 3.08 3.70 19.26
CA GLN A 8 2.28 3.10 18.19
C GLN A 8 2.32 4.05 16.97
N GLN A 9 3.19 3.74 15.99
CA GLN A 9 3.33 4.49 14.74
C GLN A 9 2.07 4.30 13.86
N LYS A 10 0.99 5.03 14.15
CA LYS A 10 -0.32 4.79 13.52
C LYS A 10 -0.56 5.49 12.18
N ALA A 11 0.17 6.57 11.86
CA ALA A 11 -0.12 7.37 10.66
C ALA A 11 1.13 7.76 9.86
N THR A 12 2.21 8.09 10.56
CA THR A 12 3.46 8.53 9.91
C THR A 12 4.17 7.38 9.21
N SER A 13 4.11 6.15 9.75
CA SER A 13 4.76 4.97 9.17
C SER A 13 4.13 4.55 7.84
N THR A 14 2.80 4.58 7.71
CA THR A 14 2.13 4.24 6.43
C THR A 14 2.42 5.28 5.34
N ARG A 15 2.46 6.58 5.71
CA ARG A 15 2.82 7.65 4.77
C ARG A 15 4.29 7.60 4.36
N LEU A 16 5.19 7.37 5.31
CA LEU A 16 6.62 7.20 5.04
C LEU A 16 6.90 5.94 4.22
N GLY A 17 6.24 4.83 4.51
CA GLY A 17 6.35 3.59 3.74
C GLY A 17 5.84 3.76 2.32
N GLY A 18 4.68 4.42 2.14
CA GLY A 18 4.17 4.77 0.81
C GLY A 18 5.13 5.67 0.02
N LEU A 19 5.69 6.69 0.67
CA LEU A 19 6.69 7.57 0.06
C LEU A 19 7.96 6.78 -0.32
N LEU A 20 8.46 5.92 0.55
CA LEU A 20 9.66 5.12 0.31
C LEU A 20 9.46 4.13 -0.85
N ILE A 21 8.28 3.54 -0.96
CA ILE A 21 7.91 2.69 -2.10
C ILE A 21 7.89 3.52 -3.39
N LEU A 22 7.23 4.68 -3.39
CA LEU A 22 7.18 5.55 -4.57
C LEU A 22 8.58 6.00 -5.01
N VAL A 23 9.44 6.40 -4.07
CA VAL A 23 10.81 6.79 -4.34
C VAL A 23 11.62 5.62 -4.89
N GLY A 24 11.49 4.42 -4.31
CA GLY A 24 12.18 3.21 -4.77
C GLY A 24 11.78 2.80 -6.19
N GLU A 25 10.48 2.76 -6.50
CA GLU A 25 9.98 2.45 -7.84
C GLU A 25 10.39 3.55 -8.85
N THR A 26 10.40 4.81 -8.43
CA THR A 26 10.88 5.93 -9.28
C THR A 26 12.36 5.78 -9.60
N MET A 27 13.19 5.43 -8.61
CA MET A 27 14.63 5.19 -8.82
C MET A 27 14.88 4.01 -9.75
N PHE A 28 14.10 2.94 -9.62
CA PHE A 28 14.18 1.79 -10.52
C PHE A 28 13.84 2.18 -11.97
N LEU A 29 12.73 2.90 -12.17
CA LEU A 29 12.34 3.39 -13.49
C LEU A 29 13.40 4.32 -14.07
N PHE A 30 13.93 5.23 -13.26
CA PHE A 30 14.99 6.16 -13.68
C PHE A 30 16.27 5.41 -14.08
N SER A 31 16.63 4.35 -13.35
CA SER A 31 17.76 3.47 -13.69
C SER A 31 17.56 2.77 -15.04
N LEU A 32 16.38 2.21 -15.29
CA LEU A 32 16.02 1.60 -16.58
C LEU A 32 16.09 2.62 -17.73
N LEU A 33 15.54 3.82 -17.53
CA LEU A 33 15.57 4.87 -18.53
C LEU A 33 17.00 5.33 -18.82
N ASN A 34 17.81 5.47 -17.78
CA ASN A 34 19.21 5.84 -17.91
C ASN A 34 20.02 4.75 -18.63
N PHE A 35 19.76 3.48 -18.34
CA PHE A 35 20.32 2.36 -19.08
C PHE A 35 19.99 2.44 -20.58
N LEU A 36 18.72 2.63 -20.93
CA LEU A 36 18.30 2.79 -22.33
C LEU A 36 18.96 4.00 -23.01
N MET A 37 19.11 5.10 -22.28
CA MET A 37 19.79 6.30 -22.78
C MET A 37 21.28 6.05 -23.04
N ILE A 38 21.99 5.39 -22.12
CA ILE A 38 23.41 5.04 -22.29
C ILE A 38 23.57 4.04 -23.43
N THR A 39 22.72 3.02 -23.52
CA THR A 39 22.71 2.08 -24.65
C THR A 39 22.50 2.84 -25.96
N ARG A 40 21.59 3.82 -25.99
CA ARG A 40 21.39 4.66 -27.17
C ARG A 40 22.65 5.43 -27.55
N ILE A 41 23.31 6.10 -26.60
CA ILE A 41 24.52 6.89 -26.86
C ILE A 41 25.69 6.01 -27.30
N GLN A 42 25.90 4.89 -26.61
CA GLN A 42 27.05 4.01 -26.81
C GLN A 42 26.95 3.19 -28.10
N TYR A 43 25.75 2.73 -28.45
CA TYR A 43 25.53 1.86 -29.63
C TYR A 43 25.03 2.62 -30.86
N TYR A 44 24.86 3.95 -30.80
CA TYR A 44 24.72 4.78 -32.00
C TYR A 44 26.06 5.05 -32.69
N SER A 45 26.90 4.02 -32.80
CA SER A 45 28.08 4.07 -33.66
C SER A 45 27.65 3.87 -35.11
N SER A 46 28.40 4.47 -36.04
CA SER A 46 28.05 4.67 -37.45
C SER A 46 27.64 3.43 -38.27
N ASN A 47 27.82 2.21 -37.73
CA ASN A 47 27.57 0.95 -38.44
C ASN A 47 26.30 0.19 -38.02
N ASP A 48 25.57 0.62 -36.97
CA ASP A 48 24.42 -0.16 -36.46
C ASP A 48 23.08 0.46 -36.89
N THR A 49 22.35 -0.26 -37.75
CA THR A 49 21.19 0.25 -38.51
C THR A 49 19.86 0.15 -37.77
N LEU A 50 19.73 -0.73 -36.76
CA LEU A 50 18.45 -1.00 -36.09
C LEU A 50 17.90 0.20 -35.31
N PHE A 51 18.69 0.78 -34.40
CA PHE A 51 18.23 1.90 -33.57
C PHE A 51 18.06 3.22 -34.35
N ARG A 52 18.79 3.36 -35.47
CA ARG A 52 18.67 4.51 -36.37
C ARG A 52 17.39 4.47 -37.20
N THR A 53 16.88 3.28 -37.50
CA THR A 53 15.65 3.09 -38.28
C THR A 53 14.41 3.29 -37.42
N LEU A 54 14.42 2.84 -36.16
CA LEU A 54 13.28 3.00 -35.24
C LEU A 54 13.15 4.41 -34.67
N PHE A 55 14.27 5.10 -34.41
CA PHE A 55 14.29 6.47 -33.90
C PHE A 55 15.29 7.32 -34.69
N PRO A 56 14.88 7.83 -35.86
CA PRO A 56 15.75 8.60 -36.74
C PRO A 56 16.19 9.92 -36.10
N GLU A 57 15.29 10.58 -35.37
CA GLU A 57 15.60 11.79 -34.61
C GLU A 57 15.78 11.48 -33.12
N TYR A 58 16.83 12.08 -32.54
CA TYR A 58 17.09 12.04 -31.11
C TYR A 58 15.91 12.58 -30.30
N THR A 59 15.21 13.57 -30.84
CA THR A 59 14.01 14.17 -30.24
C THR A 59 12.86 13.17 -30.12
N PHE A 60 12.64 12.31 -31.13
CA PHE A 60 11.61 11.26 -31.05
C PHE A 60 11.95 10.20 -30.00
N PHE A 61 13.23 9.84 -29.87
CA PHE A 61 13.68 8.94 -28.81
C PHE A 61 13.43 9.53 -27.42
N LEU A 62 13.77 10.80 -27.20
CA LEU A 62 13.49 11.52 -25.95
C LEU A 62 11.99 11.59 -25.62
N VAL A 63 11.16 11.92 -26.60
CA VAL A 63 9.70 11.97 -26.41
C VAL A 63 9.15 10.58 -26.08
N GLY A 64 9.60 9.54 -26.78
CA GLY A 64 9.23 8.16 -26.49
C GLY A 64 9.61 7.75 -25.06
N MET A 65 10.81 8.12 -24.61
CA MET A 65 11.27 7.87 -23.24
C MET A 65 10.41 8.56 -22.19
N ILE A 66 10.00 9.82 -22.43
CA ILE A 66 9.09 10.55 -21.53
C ILE A 66 7.73 9.85 -21.45
N VAL A 67 7.19 9.41 -22.60
CA VAL A 67 5.90 8.68 -22.64
C VAL A 67 6.00 7.36 -21.88
N VAL A 68 7.06 6.58 -22.09
CA VAL A 68 7.29 5.33 -21.35
C VAL A 68 7.45 5.59 -19.85
N ALA A 69 8.18 6.63 -19.47
CA ALA A 69 8.34 7.03 -18.07
C ALA A 69 6.99 7.39 -17.43
N PHE A 70 6.16 8.15 -18.15
CA PHE A 70 4.84 8.54 -17.70
C PHE A 70 3.91 7.34 -17.51
N ILE A 71 3.85 6.44 -18.49
CA ILE A 71 3.06 5.20 -18.41
C ILE A 71 3.55 4.33 -17.26
N GLY A 72 4.87 4.17 -17.10
CA GLY A 72 5.46 3.41 -16.01
C GLY A 72 5.06 3.95 -14.64
N MET A 73 5.22 5.26 -14.42
CA MET A 73 4.81 5.92 -13.17
C MET A 73 3.31 5.85 -12.93
N TRP A 74 2.50 6.01 -13.98
CA TRP A 74 1.04 5.87 -13.90
C TRP A 74 0.63 4.47 -13.42
N LEU A 75 1.19 3.42 -14.02
CA LEU A 75 0.91 2.04 -13.63
C LEU A 75 1.37 1.76 -12.20
N THR A 76 2.54 2.25 -11.80
CA THR A 76 3.04 2.13 -10.42
C THR A 76 2.09 2.79 -9.43
N TYR A 77 1.61 4.00 -9.75
CA TYR A 77 0.68 4.72 -8.89
C TYR A 77 -0.68 4.03 -8.78
N VAL A 78 -1.26 3.59 -9.91
CA VAL A 78 -2.60 3.01 -9.94
C VAL A 78 -2.64 1.58 -9.37
N TYR A 79 -1.63 0.75 -9.64
CA TYR A 79 -1.68 -0.67 -9.31
C TYR A 79 -0.75 -1.09 -8.18
N ILE A 80 0.51 -0.64 -8.22
CA ILE A 80 1.53 -1.10 -7.26
C ILE A 80 1.29 -0.46 -5.89
N PHE A 81 0.94 0.83 -5.86
CA PHE A 81 0.71 1.56 -4.62
C PHE A 81 -0.44 0.99 -3.77
N PRO A 82 -1.68 0.83 -4.26
CA PRO A 82 -2.77 0.27 -3.46
C PRO A 82 -2.52 -1.21 -3.09
N SER A 83 -1.85 -1.97 -3.96
CA SER A 83 -1.50 -3.37 -3.68
C SER A 83 -0.53 -3.50 -2.51
N LYS A 84 0.57 -2.74 -2.52
CA LYS A 84 1.56 -2.76 -1.43
C LYS A 84 0.99 -2.18 -0.13
N GLN A 85 0.10 -1.19 -0.22
CA GLN A 85 -0.57 -0.62 0.95
C GLN A 85 -1.56 -1.60 1.58
N LYS A 86 -2.30 -2.38 0.79
CA LYS A 86 -3.19 -3.46 1.28
C LYS A 86 -2.40 -4.59 1.94
N PHE A 87 -1.30 -5.02 1.31
CA PHE A 87 -0.42 -6.06 1.87
C PHE A 87 0.22 -5.64 3.20
N SER A 88 0.65 -4.38 3.33
CA SER A 88 1.18 -3.85 4.58
C SER A 88 0.13 -3.81 5.69
N GLN A 89 -1.13 -3.52 5.37
CA GLN A 89 -2.24 -3.57 6.34
C GLN A 89 -2.56 -5.01 6.77
N GLU A 90 -2.59 -5.95 5.83
CA GLU A 90 -2.81 -7.37 6.14
C GLU A 90 -1.69 -7.95 7.01
N GLN A 91 -0.43 -7.57 6.78
CA GLN A 91 0.68 -7.93 7.67
C GLN A 91 0.55 -7.30 9.05
N ALA A 92 0.18 -6.02 9.13
CA ALA A 92 -0.03 -5.35 10.41
C ALA A 92 -1.14 -6.01 11.24
N ILE A 93 -2.16 -6.58 10.58
CA ILE A 93 -3.20 -7.38 11.23
C ILE A 93 -2.64 -8.73 11.70
N LYS A 94 -1.91 -9.45 10.84
CA LYS A 94 -1.30 -10.75 11.20
C LYS A 94 -0.28 -10.66 12.34
N ASP A 95 0.46 -9.56 12.42
CA ASP A 95 1.47 -9.32 13.46
C ASP A 95 0.88 -8.76 14.78
N GLY A 96 -0.46 -8.65 14.89
CA GLY A 96 -1.11 -8.11 16.09
C GLY A 96 -0.79 -6.63 16.36
N ARG A 97 -0.42 -5.88 15.31
CA ARG A 97 -0.03 -4.47 15.40
C ARG A 97 -1.14 -3.52 14.93
N SER A 98 -2.30 -4.06 14.52
CA SER A 98 -3.44 -3.29 14.03
C SER A 98 -4.37 -2.88 15.18
N PRO A 99 -4.32 -1.61 15.63
CA PRO A 99 -5.12 -1.15 16.76
C PRO A 99 -6.62 -1.07 16.44
N MET A 100 -6.97 -1.10 15.14
CA MET A 100 -8.35 -1.04 14.68
C MET A 100 -9.00 -2.43 14.72
N TYR A 101 -8.24 -3.48 14.40
CA TYR A 101 -8.72 -4.86 14.52
C TYR A 101 -8.97 -5.22 15.99
N ASP A 102 -8.00 -4.92 16.86
CA ASP A 102 -8.15 -5.19 18.30
C ASP A 102 -9.34 -4.44 18.91
N LYS A 103 -9.57 -3.19 18.48
CA LYS A 103 -10.76 -2.42 18.87
C LYS A 103 -12.06 -3.04 18.38
N LEU A 104 -12.09 -3.54 17.15
CA LEU A 104 -13.28 -4.20 16.58
C LEU A 104 -13.59 -5.50 17.32
N VAL A 105 -12.57 -6.27 17.66
CA VAL A 105 -12.71 -7.49 18.48
C VAL A 105 -13.24 -7.13 19.86
N GLN A 106 -12.66 -6.14 20.54
CA GLN A 106 -13.17 -5.68 21.85
C GLN A 106 -14.62 -5.19 21.78
N MET A 107 -14.98 -4.39 20.77
CA MET A 107 -16.36 -3.93 20.62
C MET A 107 -17.33 -5.09 20.35
N HIS A 108 -16.90 -6.13 19.63
CA HIS A 108 -17.72 -7.31 19.41
C HIS A 108 -17.96 -8.08 20.71
N GLU A 109 -16.91 -8.25 21.53
CA GLU A 109 -16.99 -8.86 22.85
C GLU A 109 -17.93 -8.07 23.79
N GLU A 110 -17.80 -6.74 23.82
CA GLU A 110 -18.64 -5.85 24.62
C GLU A 110 -20.12 -5.92 24.20
N MET A 111 -20.41 -5.96 22.89
CA MET A 111 -21.78 -6.13 22.39
C MET A 111 -22.37 -7.48 22.80
N HIS A 112 -21.57 -8.55 22.77
CA HIS A 112 -22.03 -9.88 23.18
C HIS A 112 -22.34 -9.94 24.68
N GLN A 113 -21.53 -9.28 25.52
CA GLN A 113 -21.79 -9.16 26.95
C GLN A 113 -23.04 -8.31 27.25
N MET A 114 -23.26 -7.24 26.48
CA MET A 114 -24.49 -6.44 26.62
C MET A 114 -25.73 -7.26 26.27
N GLN A 115 -25.69 -8.07 25.20
CA GLN A 115 -26.79 -8.96 24.85
C GLN A 115 -27.09 -9.98 25.94
N SER A 116 -26.07 -10.67 26.48
CA SER A 116 -26.29 -11.63 27.56
C SER A 116 -26.87 -10.98 28.81
N THR A 117 -26.42 -9.76 29.14
CA THR A 117 -26.95 -9.03 30.30
C THR A 117 -28.41 -8.62 30.09
N ILE A 118 -28.81 -8.29 28.86
CA ILE A 118 -30.21 -7.98 28.53
C ILE A 118 -31.07 -9.24 28.64
N ASP A 119 -30.60 -10.38 28.15
CA ASP A 119 -31.32 -11.65 28.23
C ASP A 119 -31.54 -12.07 29.70
N ASP A 120 -30.49 -11.97 30.53
CA ASP A 120 -30.57 -12.25 31.98
C ASP A 120 -31.57 -11.32 32.70
N LEU A 121 -31.57 -10.03 32.34
CA LEU A 121 -32.54 -9.06 32.89
C LEU A 121 -33.96 -9.37 32.43
N GLN A 122 -34.14 -9.81 31.19
CA GLN A 122 -35.43 -10.15 30.63
C GLN A 122 -36.01 -11.42 31.31
N GLU A 123 -35.16 -12.38 31.64
CA GLU A 123 -35.52 -13.58 32.41
C GLU A 123 -35.88 -13.24 33.87
N GLN A 124 -35.13 -12.36 34.52
CA GLN A 124 -35.45 -11.88 35.88
C GLN A 124 -36.76 -11.09 35.93
N VAL A 125 -37.05 -10.24 34.93
CA VAL A 125 -38.33 -9.53 34.86
C VAL A 125 -39.48 -10.49 34.55
N GLY A 126 -39.26 -11.49 33.70
CA GLY A 126 -40.23 -12.51 33.36
C GLY A 126 -40.63 -13.37 34.57
N THR A 127 -39.68 -13.72 35.42
CA THR A 127 -39.93 -14.46 36.67
C THR A 127 -40.66 -13.60 37.72
N LEU A 128 -40.24 -12.35 37.92
CA LEU A 128 -40.88 -11.40 38.85
C LEU A 128 -42.34 -11.06 38.47
N THR A 129 -42.66 -11.05 37.18
CA THR A 129 -44.03 -10.78 36.69
C THR A 129 -44.95 -12.00 36.84
N ARG A 130 -44.37 -13.21 36.97
CA ARG A 130 -45.11 -14.48 37.06
C ARG A 130 -45.42 -14.88 38.51
N ASP A 131 -44.70 -14.31 39.48
CA ASP A 131 -44.91 -14.50 40.93
C ASP A 131 -45.89 -13.50 41.56
N LYS A 132 -46.56 -12.65 40.76
CA LYS A 132 -47.71 -11.83 41.16
C LYS A 132 -49.01 -12.41 40.61
#